data_AF-A0AAJ5WCJ7-F1
#
_entry.id   AF-A0AAJ5WCJ7-F1
#
_cell.length_a   1.000
_cell.length_b   1.000
_cell.length_c   1.000
_cell.angle_alpha   90.00
_cell.angle_beta   90.00
_cell.angle_gamma   90.00
#
_symmetry.space_group_name_H-M   'P 1'
#
loop_
_entity.id
_entity.type
_entity.pdbx_description
1 polymer ?
#
loop_
_entity_poly.entity_id
_entity_poly.type
_entity_poly.pdbx_seq_one_letter_code
_entity_poly.pdbx_strand_id
1 'polypeptide(L)'
;MCLFLSWSCSTPGKSKTYTVEIKDMKFVPDDITVNKGDTIIWINRDIVPHDVTEEETKAWTSRPILPGKSWKMKVTVPSNYYCSIHLVMKGRIRIQ
;
A
#
# COMPACT_ATOMS: atom_id res chain seq x y z
N MET A 1 29.56 36.35 21.52
CA MET A 1 29.56 34.87 21.70
C MET A 1 28.35 34.32 20.96
N CYS A 2 28.47 33.97 19.67
CA CYS A 2 27.35 33.43 18.89
C CYS A 2 27.15 31.96 19.26
N LEU A 3 26.08 31.68 20.00
CA LEU A 3 25.60 30.32 20.27
C LEU A 3 24.99 29.76 18.99
N PHE A 4 25.72 28.87 18.32
CA PHE A 4 25.18 28.10 17.20
C PHE A 4 24.28 27.00 17.77
N LEU A 5 22.95 27.19 17.68
CA LEU A 5 22.02 26.08 17.82
C LEU A 5 22.16 25.20 16.58
N SER A 6 22.84 24.07 16.72
CA SER A 6 22.91 23.03 15.70
C SER A 6 21.55 22.35 15.57
N TRP A 7 20.72 22.89 14.69
CA TRP A 7 19.46 22.27 14.25
C TRP A 7 19.79 21.10 13.33
N SER A 8 19.65 19.87 13.83
CA SER A 8 19.69 18.68 12.97
C SER A 8 18.41 18.65 12.15
N CYS A 9 18.51 19.02 10.88
CA CYS A 9 17.43 18.82 9.91
C CYS A 9 17.42 17.33 9.53
N SER A 10 16.46 16.57 10.05
CA SER A 10 16.22 15.19 9.64
C SER A 10 15.88 15.18 8.16
N THR A 11 16.79 14.74 7.30
CA THR A 11 16.51 14.58 5.87
C THR A 11 15.45 13.48 5.74
N PRO A 12 14.28 13.74 5.12
CA PRO A 12 13.31 12.70 4.88
C PRO A 12 13.97 11.57 4.08
N GLY A 13 13.95 10.35 4.62
CA GLY A 13 14.44 9.19 3.90
C GLY A 13 13.75 9.06 2.54
N LYS A 14 14.49 8.71 1.50
CA LYS A 14 13.94 8.48 0.16
C LYS A 14 12.84 7.42 0.23
N SER A 15 11.61 7.79 -0.15
CA SER A 15 10.48 6.86 -0.17
C SER A 15 10.74 5.71 -1.13
N LYS A 16 10.52 4.48 -0.67
CA LYS A 16 10.65 3.26 -1.46
C LYS A 16 9.31 2.90 -2.11
N THR A 17 9.38 2.04 -3.13
CA THR A 17 8.20 1.48 -3.80
C THR A 17 8.22 -0.03 -3.63
N TYR A 18 7.08 -0.59 -3.25
CA TYR A 18 6.85 -2.03 -3.11
C TYR A 18 5.77 -2.49 -4.07
N THR A 19 5.77 -3.78 -4.38
CA THR A 19 4.77 -4.40 -5.26
C THR A 19 4.01 -5.47 -4.50
N VAL A 20 2.69 -5.45 -4.63
CA VAL A 20 1.79 -6.53 -4.27
C VAL A 20 1.17 -7.04 -5.57
N GLU A 21 1.40 -8.30 -5.91
CA GLU A 21 0.72 -8.93 -7.04
C GLU A 21 -0.66 -9.40 -6.60
N ILE A 22 -1.65 -9.27 -7.47
CA ILE A 22 -2.94 -9.93 -7.34
C ILE A 22 -2.91 -11.13 -8.27
N LYS A 23 -2.80 -12.34 -7.70
CA LYS A 23 -2.72 -13.59 -8.45
C LYS A 23 -3.33 -14.74 -7.65
N ASP A 24 -3.86 -15.73 -8.36
CA ASP A 24 -4.49 -16.90 -7.76
C ASP A 24 -5.57 -16.53 -6.74
N MET A 25 -6.33 -15.45 -7.02
CA MET A 25 -7.33 -14.88 -6.12
C MET A 25 -6.75 -14.48 -4.75
N LYS A 26 -5.53 -13.94 -4.71
CA LYS A 26 -4.83 -13.50 -3.49
C LYS A 26 -4.01 -12.25 -3.72
N PHE A 27 -3.77 -11.50 -2.65
CA PHE A 27 -2.71 -10.49 -2.60
C PHE A 27 -1.39 -11.19 -2.25
N VAL A 28 -0.30 -10.87 -2.96
CA VAL A 28 1.01 -11.50 -2.77
C VAL A 28 2.13 -10.44 -2.77
N PRO A 29 2.77 -10.17 -1.62
CA PRO A 29 2.44 -10.69 -0.30
C PRO A 29 1.08 -10.16 0.19
N ASP A 30 0.38 -10.95 0.99
CA ASP A 30 -0.83 -10.52 1.71
C ASP A 30 -0.48 -9.68 2.94
N ASP A 31 0.73 -9.81 3.47
CA ASP A 31 1.24 -9.06 4.60
C ASP A 31 2.54 -8.33 4.25
N ILE A 32 2.50 -6.99 4.25
CA ILE A 32 3.62 -6.17 3.84
C ILE A 32 3.97 -5.13 4.91
N THR A 33 5.27 -5.01 5.21
CA THR A 33 5.80 -3.97 6.11
C THR A 33 6.55 -2.94 5.27
N VAL A 34 6.20 -1.67 5.44
CA VAL A 34 6.79 -0.52 4.72
C VAL A 34 7.08 0.62 5.69
N ASN A 35 7.78 1.67 5.27
CA ASN A 35 7.89 2.89 6.07
C ASN A 35 6.74 3.85 5.76
N LYS A 36 6.39 4.73 6.70
CA LYS A 36 5.48 5.84 6.43
C LYS A 36 6.04 6.70 5.28
N GLY A 37 5.22 6.93 4.27
CA GLY A 37 5.57 7.70 3.07
C GLY A 37 6.04 6.86 1.88
N ASP A 38 6.27 5.55 2.07
CA ASP A 38 6.53 4.61 0.97
C ASP A 38 5.28 4.44 0.08
N THR A 39 5.46 3.89 -1.12
CA THR A 39 4.38 3.61 -2.07
C THR A 39 4.23 2.12 -2.27
N ILE A 40 2.99 1.62 -2.28
CA ILE A 40 2.68 0.25 -2.70
C ILE A 40 1.99 0.31 -4.06
N ILE A 41 2.37 -0.59 -4.96
CA ILE A 41 1.73 -0.83 -6.26
C ILE A 41 1.07 -2.20 -6.21
N TRP A 42 -0.25 -2.25 -6.42
CA TRP A 42 -0.97 -3.49 -6.66
C TRP A 42 -1.05 -3.74 -8.16
N ILE A 43 -0.58 -4.91 -8.62
CA ILE A 43 -0.60 -5.29 -10.03
C ILE A 43 -1.53 -6.50 -10.18
N ASN A 44 -2.58 -6.35 -10.98
CA ASN A 44 -3.47 -7.46 -11.26
C ASN A 44 -2.85 -8.39 -12.31
N ARG A 45 -2.43 -9.59 -11.88
CA ARG A 45 -1.95 -10.68 -12.74
C ARG A 45 -2.97 -11.80 -12.92
N ASP A 46 -4.13 -11.69 -12.29
CA ASP A 46 -5.28 -12.57 -12.54
C ASP A 46 -6.00 -12.17 -13.84
N ILE A 47 -6.92 -13.06 -14.25
CA ILE A 47 -7.76 -12.88 -15.45
C ILE A 47 -9.07 -12.14 -15.18
N VAL A 48 -9.41 -11.90 -13.90
CA VAL A 48 -10.62 -11.18 -13.49
C VAL A 48 -10.27 -9.82 -12.87
N PRO A 49 -11.17 -8.82 -12.92
CA PRO A 49 -10.98 -7.56 -12.21
C PRO A 49 -10.91 -7.76 -10.70
N HIS A 50 -10.06 -6.97 -10.06
CA HIS A 50 -9.94 -6.89 -8.61
C HIS A 50 -9.92 -5.43 -8.17
N ASP A 51 -10.10 -5.16 -6.89
CA ASP A 51 -9.86 -3.85 -6.31
C ASP A 51 -9.15 -4.00 -4.96
N VAL A 52 -8.80 -2.86 -4.38
CA VAL A 52 -8.15 -2.79 -3.07
C VAL A 52 -8.88 -1.75 -2.26
N THR A 53 -9.57 -2.18 -1.21
CA THR A 53 -10.42 -1.34 -0.37
C THR A 53 -10.00 -1.49 1.09
N GLU A 54 -9.81 -0.38 1.78
CA GLU A 54 -9.55 -0.34 3.22
C GLU A 54 -10.69 -1.03 4.00
N GLU A 55 -10.37 -1.81 5.02
CA GLU A 55 -11.35 -2.69 5.65
C GLU A 55 -12.21 -1.99 6.72
N GLU A 56 -11.61 -1.19 7.60
CA GLU A 56 -12.24 -0.73 8.84
C GLU A 56 -13.21 0.44 8.60
N THR A 57 -12.78 1.44 7.82
CA THR A 57 -13.49 2.71 7.64
C THR A 57 -13.84 2.99 6.18
N LYS A 58 -13.30 2.21 5.24
CA LYS A 58 -13.34 2.46 3.80
C LYS A 58 -12.68 3.80 3.43
N ALA A 59 -11.67 4.23 4.20
CA ALA A 59 -10.98 5.50 3.99
C ALA A 59 -10.40 5.66 2.58
N TRP A 60 -10.09 4.53 1.94
CA TRP A 60 -9.65 4.50 0.55
C TRP A 60 -10.15 3.24 -0.15
N THR A 61 -10.35 3.37 -1.46
CA THR A 61 -10.70 2.29 -2.38
C THR A 61 -10.09 2.57 -3.74
N SER A 62 -9.55 1.56 -4.40
CA SER A 62 -9.16 1.67 -5.80
C SER A 62 -10.40 1.59 -6.69
N ARG A 63 -10.30 2.11 -7.91
CA ARG A 63 -11.19 1.63 -8.99
C ARG A 63 -10.87 0.16 -9.30
N PRO A 64 -11.75 -0.56 -10.01
CA PRO A 64 -11.41 -1.89 -10.51
C PRO A 64 -10.09 -1.87 -11.29
N ILE A 65 -9.17 -2.70 -10.85
CA ILE A 65 -7.89 -3.00 -11.47
C ILE A 65 -8.13 -4.15 -12.44
N LEU A 66 -8.23 -3.81 -13.72
CA LEU A 66 -8.40 -4.81 -14.78
C LEU A 66 -7.15 -5.70 -14.92
N PRO A 67 -7.25 -6.88 -15.54
CA PRO A 67 -6.10 -7.74 -15.83
C PRO A 67 -4.94 -6.99 -16.48
N GLY A 68 -3.73 -7.19 -15.98
CA GLY A 68 -2.51 -6.51 -16.42
C GLY A 68 -2.40 -5.03 -16.06
N LYS A 69 -3.36 -4.48 -15.30
CA LYS A 69 -3.32 -3.09 -14.82
C LYS A 69 -2.85 -3.03 -13.37
N SER A 70 -2.58 -1.81 -12.93
CA SER A 70 -2.08 -1.54 -11.59
C SER A 70 -2.75 -0.34 -10.96
N TRP A 71 -2.78 -0.35 -9.63
CA TRP A 71 -3.11 0.81 -8.81
C TRP A 71 -1.99 1.06 -7.79
N LYS A 72 -1.80 2.30 -7.36
CA LYS A 72 -0.74 2.65 -6.41
C LYS A 72 -1.23 3.61 -5.34
N MET A 73 -0.68 3.47 -4.14
CA MET A 73 -1.01 4.32 -3.00
C MET A 73 0.23 4.64 -2.18
N LYS A 74 0.35 5.90 -1.75
CA LYS A 74 1.31 6.30 -0.72
C LYS A 74 0.76 5.89 0.66
N VAL A 75 1.54 5.13 1.41
CA VAL A 75 1.16 4.63 2.73
C VAL A 75 1.43 5.69 3.78
N THR A 76 0.40 6.10 4.51
CA THR A 76 0.51 7.09 5.59
C THR A 76 0.05 6.56 6.94
N VAL A 77 -0.78 5.51 6.94
CA VAL A 77 -1.40 4.86 8.10
C VAL A 77 -1.37 3.34 7.85
N PRO A 78 -1.11 2.50 8.88
CA PRO A 78 -1.29 1.05 8.75
C PRO A 78 -2.76 0.74 8.43
N SER A 79 -3.03 -0.33 7.68
CA SER A 79 -4.39 -0.67 7.27
C SER A 79 -4.52 -2.15 6.94
N ASN A 80 -5.63 -2.76 7.38
CA ASN A 80 -6.14 -3.98 6.75
C ASN A 80 -6.96 -3.60 5.52
N TYR A 81 -6.95 -4.44 4.51
CA TYR A 81 -7.64 -4.20 3.25
C TYR A 81 -8.12 -5.49 2.61
N TYR A 82 -9.04 -5.36 1.66
CA TYR A 82 -9.67 -6.49 0.98
C TYR A 82 -10.07 -6.13 -0.45
N CYS A 83 -10.36 -7.16 -1.25
CA CYS A 83 -11.05 -6.99 -2.52
C CYS A 83 -12.56 -6.95 -2.28
N SER A 84 -13.23 -5.87 -2.63
CA SER A 84 -14.69 -5.73 -2.49
C SER A 84 -15.47 -6.61 -3.46
N ILE A 85 -14.85 -6.99 -4.58
CA ILE A 85 -15.41 -7.92 -5.56
C ILE A 85 -15.32 -9.37 -5.04
N HIS A 86 -14.25 -9.70 -4.33
CA HIS A 86 -13.94 -11.04 -3.84
C HIS A 86 -13.59 -11.01 -2.34
N LEU A 87 -14.62 -11.03 -1.50
CA LEU A 87 -14.53 -10.69 -0.06
C LEU A 87 -13.56 -11.54 0.77
N VAL A 88 -13.18 -12.73 0.28
CA VAL A 88 -12.22 -13.63 0.93
C VAL A 88 -10.77 -13.18 0.76
N MET A 89 -10.49 -12.27 -0.18
CA MET A 89 -9.15 -11.74 -0.42
C MET A 89 -8.83 -10.66 0.60
N LYS A 90 -7.88 -10.92 1.49
CA LYS A 90 -7.45 -10.01 2.56
C LYS A 90 -5.97 -9.71 2.47
N GLY A 91 -5.60 -8.50 2.87
CA GLY A 91 -4.22 -8.10 3.02
C GLY A 91 -4.04 -7.11 4.17
N ARG A 92 -2.78 -6.91 4.58
CA ARG A 92 -2.38 -6.07 5.69
C ARG A 92 -1.15 -5.26 5.34
N ILE A 93 -1.21 -3.96 5.64
CA ILE A 93 -0.09 -3.03 5.55
C ILE A 93 0.34 -2.68 6.98
N ARG A 94 1.59 -3.00 7.31
CA ARG A 94 2.27 -2.52 8.52
C ARG A 94 3.19 -1.35 8.20
N ILE A 95 3.35 -0.49 9.19
CA ILE A 95 4.38 0.55 9.19
C ILE A 95 5.43 0.19 10.25
N GLN A 96 6.70 0.35 9.90
CA GLN A 96 7.84 0.30 10.83
C GLN A 96 8.39 1.71 11.11
#